data_AF-A0A9D1GRB5-F1
#
_entry.id   AF-A0A9D1GRB5-F1
#
_cell.length_a   1.000
_cell.length_b   1.000
_cell.length_c   1.000
_cell.angle_alpha   90.00
_cell.angle_beta   90.00
_cell.angle_gamma   90.00
#
_symmetry.space_group_name_H-M   'P 1'
#
loop_
_entity.id
_entity.type
_entity.pdbx_description
1 polymer ?
#
loop_
_entity_poly.entity_id
_entity_poly.type
_entity_poly.pdbx_seq_one_letter_code
_entity_poly.pdbx_strand_id
1 'polypeptide(L)'
;MKIKTRTIWISVLISFILAVGLIVGVTQTKGAWTNVVIVLLAIDFIYMTIAIQFASTRTFRYRMKPKKYPQKKYVFDPSVENKLTAMGYQQRNTPYGQSYLKVEKEHAYKVVLVKNKEKYFNQEQQNNARPSSNKALEKCRKFIGFEIFLDWDEEVLRKLPDFCIQGENVYYAAFYYDQTVLICPNHEDAKEGLAPLFNGLVGDLKMEEQSESSF
;
A
#
# COMPACT_ATOMS: atom_id res chain seq x y z
N MET A 1 -24.31 -5.00 -14.25
CA MET A 1 -24.03 -6.04 -15.28
C MET A 1 -22.52 -6.12 -15.50
N LYS A 2 -21.84 -7.20 -15.09
CA LYS A 2 -20.37 -7.33 -15.23
C LYS A 2 -20.03 -7.78 -16.66
N ILE A 3 -19.69 -6.84 -17.55
CA ILE A 3 -19.21 -7.15 -18.90
C ILE A 3 -17.85 -7.86 -18.79
N LYS A 4 -17.75 -9.08 -19.31
CA LYS A 4 -16.52 -9.90 -19.29
C LYS A 4 -15.50 -9.34 -20.30
N THR A 5 -14.21 -9.34 -19.94
CA THR A 5 -13.11 -8.86 -20.80
C THR A 5 -13.09 -9.54 -22.17
N ARG A 6 -13.39 -10.84 -22.23
CA ARG A 6 -13.51 -11.61 -23.49
C ARG A 6 -14.56 -11.02 -24.44
N THR A 7 -15.68 -10.53 -23.93
CA THR A 7 -16.76 -9.95 -24.73
C THR A 7 -16.32 -8.64 -25.40
N ILE A 8 -15.48 -7.84 -24.73
CA ILE A 8 -14.98 -6.58 -25.28
C ILE A 8 -13.98 -6.86 -26.42
N TRP A 9 -13.09 -7.85 -26.26
CA TRP A 9 -12.16 -8.25 -27.31
C TRP A 9 -12.85 -8.85 -28.54
N ILE A 10 -13.93 -9.62 -28.34
CA ILE A 10 -14.77 -10.09 -29.45
C ILE A 10 -15.38 -8.90 -30.21
N SER A 11 -15.84 -7.87 -29.49
CA SER A 11 -16.36 -6.64 -30.09
C SER A 11 -15.32 -5.91 -30.94
N VAL A 12 -14.08 -5.78 -30.44
CA VAL A 12 -12.96 -5.17 -31.17
C VAL A 12 -12.66 -5.96 -32.44
N LEU A 13 -12.66 -7.30 -32.38
CA LEU A 13 -12.42 -8.16 -33.54
C LEU A 13 -13.51 -7.99 -34.62
N ILE A 14 -14.79 -7.90 -34.20
CA ILE A 14 -15.91 -7.69 -35.13
C ILE A 14 -15.78 -6.33 -35.83
N SER A 15 -15.50 -5.26 -35.08
CA SER A 15 -15.25 -3.93 -35.66
C SER A 15 -14.05 -3.94 -36.62
N PHE A 16 -12.96 -4.63 -36.27
CA PHE A 16 -11.83 -4.73 -37.19
C PHE A 16 -12.21 -5.38 -38.53
N ILE A 17 -13.01 -6.46 -38.49
CA ILE A 17 -13.50 -7.13 -39.72
C ILE A 17 -14.44 -6.20 -40.51
N LEU A 18 -15.30 -5.44 -39.82
CA LEU A 18 -16.18 -4.44 -40.45
C LEU A 18 -15.37 -3.32 -41.12
N ALA A 19 -14.35 -2.79 -40.47
CA ALA A 19 -13.45 -1.79 -41.04
C ALA A 19 -12.79 -2.29 -42.33
N VAL A 20 -12.27 -3.52 -42.34
CA VAL A 20 -11.69 -4.15 -43.54
C VAL A 20 -12.73 -4.24 -44.66
N GLY A 21 -13.95 -4.69 -44.35
CA GLY A 21 -15.05 -4.75 -45.30
C GLY A 21 -15.44 -3.39 -45.87
N LEU A 22 -15.50 -2.35 -45.02
CA LEU A 22 -15.80 -0.97 -45.43
C LEU A 22 -14.71 -0.39 -46.32
N ILE A 23 -13.42 -0.64 -46.02
CA ILE A 23 -12.29 -0.23 -46.87
C ILE A 23 -12.40 -0.84 -48.27
N VAL A 24 -12.71 -2.14 -48.36
CA VAL A 24 -12.95 -2.80 -49.65
C VAL A 24 -14.19 -2.19 -50.34
N GLY A 25 -15.25 -1.90 -49.59
CA GLY A 25 -16.46 -1.25 -50.11
C GLY A 25 -16.23 0.14 -50.69
N VAL A 26 -15.28 0.93 -50.17
CA VAL A 26 -14.89 2.23 -50.75
C VAL A 26 -14.35 2.05 -52.17
N THR A 27 -13.61 0.97 -52.44
CA THR A 27 -13.02 0.72 -53.78
C THR A 27 -14.05 0.30 -54.83
N GLN A 28 -15.24 -0.15 -54.42
CA GLN A 28 -16.31 -0.63 -55.30
C GLN A 28 -17.49 0.33 -55.44
N THR A 29 -17.60 1.34 -54.57
CA THR A 29 -18.70 2.32 -54.58
C THR A 29 -18.31 3.60 -55.30
N LYS A 30 -19.27 4.25 -55.97
CA LYS A 30 -19.07 5.53 -56.68
C LYS A 30 -20.12 6.56 -56.26
N GLY A 31 -19.75 7.84 -56.33
CA GLY A 31 -20.65 8.97 -56.08
C GLY A 31 -21.03 9.11 -54.61
N ALA A 32 -22.31 9.42 -54.32
CA ALA A 32 -22.78 9.68 -52.97
C ALA A 32 -22.55 8.51 -51.99
N TRP A 33 -22.53 7.28 -52.50
CA TRP A 33 -22.30 6.08 -51.69
C TRP A 33 -20.89 5.99 -51.11
N THR A 34 -19.88 6.52 -51.82
CA THR A 34 -18.50 6.56 -51.32
C THR A 34 -18.41 7.43 -50.05
N ASN A 35 -19.10 8.57 -50.03
CA ASN A 35 -19.15 9.45 -48.85
C ASN A 35 -19.82 8.76 -47.66
N VAL A 36 -20.89 8.00 -47.89
CA VAL A 36 -21.57 7.22 -46.84
C VAL A 36 -20.65 6.17 -46.24
N VAL A 37 -19.92 5.42 -47.08
CA VAL A 37 -18.97 4.39 -46.61
C VAL A 37 -17.82 5.03 -45.82
N ILE A 38 -17.32 6.19 -46.24
CA ILE A 38 -16.29 6.94 -45.52
C ILE A 38 -16.78 7.37 -44.13
N VAL A 39 -18.02 7.86 -44.01
CA VAL A 39 -18.60 8.26 -42.71
C VAL A 39 -18.77 7.05 -41.79
N LEU A 40 -19.26 5.91 -42.31
CA LEU A 40 -19.37 4.67 -41.53
C LEU A 40 -18.01 4.16 -41.06
N LEU A 41 -16.99 4.26 -41.91
CA LEU A 41 -15.62 3.91 -41.56
C LEU A 41 -15.10 4.80 -40.43
N ALA A 42 -15.35 6.11 -40.47
CA ALA A 42 -14.95 7.02 -39.39
C ALA A 42 -15.61 6.66 -38.04
N ILE A 43 -16.90 6.32 -38.04
CA ILE A 43 -17.63 5.90 -36.83
C ILE A 43 -17.04 4.60 -36.26
N ASP A 44 -16.76 3.61 -37.12
CA ASP A 44 -16.20 2.33 -36.70
C ASP A 44 -14.78 2.48 -36.12
N PHE A 45 -13.95 3.37 -36.69
CA PHE A 45 -12.63 3.68 -36.13
C PHE A 45 -12.70 4.36 -34.76
N ILE A 46 -13.63 5.31 -34.56
CA ILE A 46 -13.84 5.95 -33.25
C ILE A 46 -14.27 4.91 -32.22
N TYR A 47 -15.24 4.07 -32.57
CA TYR A 47 -15.73 3.00 -31.71
C TYR A 47 -14.60 2.01 -31.35
N MET A 48 -13.83 1.56 -32.35
CA MET A 48 -12.71 0.64 -32.16
C MET A 48 -11.65 1.23 -31.22
N THR A 49 -11.34 2.53 -31.36
CA THR A 49 -10.38 3.22 -30.49
C THR A 49 -10.83 3.21 -29.03
N ILE A 50 -12.11 3.54 -28.78
CA ILE A 50 -12.69 3.52 -27.42
C ILE A 50 -12.70 2.09 -26.86
N ALA A 51 -13.09 1.10 -27.67
CA ALA A 51 -13.15 -0.29 -27.26
C ALA A 51 -11.76 -0.85 -26.93
N ILE A 52 -10.72 -0.49 -27.70
CA ILE A 52 -9.32 -0.86 -27.42
C ILE A 52 -8.83 -0.21 -26.12
N GLN A 53 -9.08 1.07 -25.90
CA GLN A 53 -8.70 1.75 -24.65
C GLN A 53 -9.37 1.08 -23.43
N PHE A 54 -10.66 0.76 -23.54
CA PHE A 54 -11.41 0.10 -22.48
C PHE A 54 -10.98 -1.36 -22.27
N ALA A 55 -10.68 -2.10 -23.34
CA ALA A 55 -10.13 -3.45 -23.26
C ALA A 55 -8.73 -3.46 -22.64
N SER A 56 -7.88 -2.52 -23.06
CA SER A 56 -6.50 -2.40 -22.62
C SER A 56 -6.40 -2.11 -21.13
N THR A 57 -7.13 -1.11 -20.63
CA THR A 57 -7.18 -0.77 -19.20
C THR A 57 -7.67 -1.92 -18.30
N ARG A 58 -8.52 -2.81 -18.83
CA ARG A 58 -9.00 -4.00 -18.11
C ARG A 58 -8.08 -5.22 -18.25
N THR A 59 -7.38 -5.36 -19.37
CA THR A 59 -6.59 -6.55 -19.71
C THR A 59 -5.15 -6.40 -19.23
N PHE A 60 -4.52 -5.25 -19.52
CA PHE A 60 -3.12 -4.97 -19.19
C PHE A 60 -2.99 -4.20 -17.88
N ARG A 61 -3.78 -4.59 -16.85
CA ARG A 61 -3.42 -4.20 -15.49
C ARG A 61 -2.04 -4.81 -15.22
N TYR A 62 -1.02 -3.97 -15.21
CA TYR A 62 0.31 -4.37 -14.75
C TYR A 62 0.17 -4.93 -13.35
N ARG A 63 0.18 -6.26 -13.25
CA ARG A 63 0.29 -6.97 -11.98
C ARG A 63 1.78 -7.12 -11.77
N MET A 64 2.35 -6.23 -10.97
CA MET A 64 3.71 -6.38 -10.47
C MET A 64 3.84 -7.81 -9.95
N LYS A 65 4.80 -8.59 -10.46
CA LYS A 65 5.04 -9.94 -9.94
C LYS A 65 5.20 -9.80 -8.43
N PRO A 66 4.52 -10.61 -7.61
CA PRO A 66 4.68 -10.54 -6.16
C PRO A 66 6.16 -10.78 -5.85
N LYS A 67 6.86 -9.74 -5.41
CA LYS A 67 8.19 -9.91 -4.82
C LYS A 67 7.98 -10.66 -3.52
N LYS A 68 8.54 -11.87 -3.40
CA LYS A 68 8.61 -12.60 -2.13
C LYS A 68 9.66 -11.91 -1.29
N TYR A 69 9.20 -10.98 -0.47
CA TYR A 69 10.02 -10.27 0.48
C TYR A 69 10.28 -11.14 1.71
N PRO A 70 11.44 -11.02 2.38
CA PRO A 70 11.62 -11.64 3.69
C PRO A 70 10.53 -11.10 4.62
N GLN A 71 9.87 -12.01 5.35
CA GLN A 71 8.79 -11.67 6.26
C GLN A 71 9.13 -12.18 7.65
N LYS A 72 8.85 -11.36 8.66
CA LYS A 72 8.74 -11.83 10.04
C LYS A 72 7.30 -11.71 10.51
N LYS A 73 6.87 -12.72 11.27
CA LYS A 73 5.51 -12.85 11.78
C LYS A 73 5.58 -12.90 13.30
N TYR A 74 4.71 -12.16 13.95
CA TYR A 74 4.60 -12.13 15.40
C TYR A 74 3.16 -12.34 15.79
N VAL A 75 2.90 -13.23 16.75
CA VAL A 75 1.60 -13.26 17.42
C VAL A 75 1.43 -11.96 18.19
N PHE A 76 0.27 -11.32 18.04
CA PHE A 76 0.04 -10.00 18.61
C PHE A 76 -1.41 -9.82 19.06
N ASP A 77 -1.58 -9.17 20.21
CA ASP A 77 -2.87 -8.74 20.73
C ASP A 77 -3.06 -7.24 20.45
N PRO A 78 -4.04 -6.84 19.62
CA PRO A 78 -4.25 -5.45 19.24
C PRO A 78 -4.77 -4.59 20.41
N SER A 79 -5.18 -5.20 21.53
CA SER A 79 -5.60 -4.50 22.75
C SER A 79 -4.42 -4.06 23.63
N VAL A 80 -3.27 -3.73 23.02
CA VAL A 80 -2.01 -3.40 23.72
C VAL A 80 -1.99 -2.01 24.36
N GLU A 81 -2.98 -1.16 24.06
CA GLU A 81 -3.05 0.25 24.50
C GLU A 81 -2.92 0.42 26.02
N ASN A 82 -3.67 -0.36 26.79
CA ASN A 82 -3.65 -0.32 28.26
C ASN A 82 -2.28 -0.77 28.81
N LYS A 83 -1.63 -1.72 28.13
CA LYS A 83 -0.31 -2.25 28.50
C LYS A 83 0.78 -1.19 28.27
N LEU A 84 0.76 -0.54 27.10
CA LEU A 84 1.71 0.54 26.79
C LEU A 84 1.61 1.69 27.78
N THR A 85 0.40 2.13 28.12
CA THR A 85 0.20 3.19 29.13
C THR A 85 0.72 2.75 30.51
N ALA A 86 0.46 1.50 30.93
CA ALA A 86 0.97 0.95 32.18
C ALA A 86 2.51 0.85 32.21
N MET A 87 3.15 0.67 31.05
CA MET A 87 4.61 0.65 30.89
C MET A 87 5.26 2.05 30.78
N GLY A 88 4.46 3.12 30.95
CA GLY A 88 4.93 4.50 30.97
C GLY A 88 5.00 5.17 29.59
N TYR A 89 4.39 4.59 28.56
CA TYR A 89 4.26 5.28 27.27
C TYR A 89 3.24 6.41 27.36
N GLN A 90 3.62 7.58 26.86
CA GLN A 90 2.74 8.73 26.73
C GLN A 90 1.88 8.57 25.46
N GLN A 91 0.57 8.47 25.64
CA GLN A 91 -0.38 8.39 24.53
C GLN A 91 -0.63 9.78 23.92
N ARG A 92 -0.70 9.81 22.59
CA ARG A 92 -1.11 10.95 21.77
C ARG A 92 -2.11 10.49 20.73
N ASN A 93 -3.24 11.16 20.67
CA ASN A 93 -4.23 10.90 19.62
C ASN A 93 -3.76 11.51 18.31
N THR A 94 -3.85 10.73 17.23
CA THR A 94 -3.57 11.19 15.87
C THR A 94 -4.86 11.07 15.03
N PRO A 95 -4.98 11.81 13.92
CA PRO A 95 -6.15 11.70 13.05
C PRO A 95 -6.40 10.27 12.53
N TYR A 96 -5.34 9.47 12.43
CA TYR A 96 -5.34 8.11 11.88
C TYR A 96 -5.27 7.00 12.95
N GLY A 97 -5.26 7.33 14.25
CA GLY A 97 -5.21 6.34 15.33
C GLY A 97 -4.57 6.87 16.61
N GLN A 98 -3.63 6.11 17.17
CA GLN A 98 -2.96 6.41 18.43
C GLN A 98 -1.45 6.28 18.27
N SER A 99 -0.70 7.23 18.84
CA SER A 99 0.75 7.17 18.95
C SER A 99 1.14 7.09 20.43
N TYR A 100 2.07 6.21 20.74
CA TYR A 100 2.62 6.00 22.07
C TYR A 100 4.11 6.30 22.01
N LEU A 101 4.60 7.15 22.91
CA LEU A 101 6.01 7.52 22.99
C LEU A 101 6.54 7.31 24.41
N LYS A 102 7.64 6.60 24.53
CA LYS A 102 8.38 6.45 25.79
C LYS A 102 9.81 6.89 25.57
N VAL A 103 10.32 7.71 26.49
CA VAL A 103 11.73 8.10 26.52
C VAL A 103 12.35 7.45 27.74
N GLU A 104 13.38 6.65 27.53
CA GLU A 104 14.10 5.94 28.57
C GLU A 104 15.60 6.18 28.42
N LYS A 105 16.20 6.87 29.41
CA LYS A 105 17.61 7.30 29.38
C LYS A 105 17.93 8.09 28.10
N GLU A 106 18.78 7.55 27.23
CA GLU A 106 19.19 8.15 25.95
C GLU A 106 18.45 7.54 24.75
N HIS A 107 17.33 6.85 24.97
CA HIS A 107 16.61 6.13 23.92
C HIS A 107 15.13 6.53 23.89
N ALA A 108 14.57 6.56 22.68
CA ALA A 108 13.15 6.79 22.47
C ALA A 108 12.51 5.60 21.77
N TYR A 109 11.36 5.17 22.29
CA TYR A 109 10.52 4.13 21.73
C TYR A 109 9.20 4.74 21.27
N LYS A 110 8.80 4.43 20.04
CA LYS A 110 7.52 4.88 19.48
C LYS A 110 6.72 3.70 19.00
N VAL A 111 5.43 3.66 19.31
CA VAL A 111 4.48 2.71 18.72
C VAL A 111 3.31 3.50 18.17
N VAL A 112 2.96 3.26 16.92
CA VAL A 112 1.80 3.90 16.28
C VAL A 112 0.82 2.82 15.88
N LEU A 113 -0.39 2.88 16.43
CA LEU A 113 -1.51 2.05 16.02
C LEU A 113 -2.32 2.82 14.98
N VAL A 114 -2.20 2.42 13.71
CA VAL A 114 -2.92 3.04 12.59
C VAL A 114 -4.25 2.30 12.42
N LYS A 115 -5.34 3.00 12.74
CA LYS A 115 -6.72 2.49 12.68
C LYS A 115 -7.52 3.05 11.50
N ASN A 116 -6.96 4.02 10.76
CA ASN A 116 -7.58 4.58 9.58
C ASN A 116 -6.51 4.87 8.53
N LYS A 117 -6.43 4.00 7.52
CA LYS A 117 -5.41 4.10 6.45
C LYS A 117 -5.59 5.34 5.57
N GLU A 118 -6.83 5.73 5.28
CA GLU A 118 -7.11 6.86 4.40
C GLU A 118 -6.56 8.16 5.00
N LYS A 119 -6.81 8.40 6.29
CA LYS A 119 -6.28 9.56 7.01
C LYS A 119 -4.78 9.49 7.23
N TYR A 120 -4.19 8.28 7.30
CA TYR A 120 -2.74 8.13 7.44
C TYR A 120 -2.01 8.60 6.18
N PHE A 121 -2.48 8.22 4.98
CA PHE A 121 -1.86 8.61 3.71
C PHE A 121 -2.32 9.97 3.18
N ASN A 122 -3.55 10.38 3.49
CA ASN A 122 -4.12 11.68 3.09
C ASN A 122 -4.09 12.64 4.28
N GLN A 123 -2.93 12.78 4.90
CA GLN A 123 -2.69 13.91 5.78
C GLN A 123 -2.59 15.15 4.87
N GLU A 124 -3.74 15.76 4.54
CA GLU A 124 -3.75 17.16 4.12
C GLU A 124 -2.82 17.88 5.08
N GLN A 125 -1.83 18.62 4.55
CA GLN A 125 -0.79 19.28 5.32
C GLN A 125 -1.40 19.97 6.55
N GLN A 126 -1.46 19.26 7.69
CA GLN A 126 -1.74 19.84 8.98
C GLN A 126 -0.45 20.51 9.46
N ASN A 127 0.05 21.40 8.61
CA ASN A 127 0.84 22.54 9.01
C ASN A 127 -0.12 23.41 9.82
N ASN A 128 0.01 23.35 11.16
CA ASN A 128 -0.10 24.53 12.05
C ASN A 128 -0.01 24.17 13.54
N ALA A 129 -0.02 22.89 13.92
CA ALA A 129 0.40 22.51 15.26
C ALA A 129 1.87 22.09 15.20
N ARG A 130 2.81 23.01 15.50
CA ARG A 130 4.16 22.59 15.91
C ARG A 130 3.94 21.53 17.01
N PRO A 131 4.36 20.27 16.83
CA PRO A 131 4.26 19.33 17.92
C PRO A 131 5.01 19.95 19.09
N SER A 132 4.36 20.07 20.26
CA SER A 132 5.01 20.55 21.47
C SER A 132 6.30 19.76 21.62
N SER A 133 7.45 20.43 21.54
CA SER A 133 8.74 19.74 21.57
C SER A 133 8.83 19.00 22.89
N ASN A 134 8.89 17.67 22.82
CA ASN A 134 9.17 16.90 24.00
C ASN A 134 10.67 17.09 24.27
N LYS A 135 11.02 18.01 25.17
CA LYS A 135 12.42 18.33 25.53
C LYS A 135 13.24 17.09 25.89
N ALA A 136 12.59 16.00 26.30
CA ALA A 136 13.23 14.72 26.56
C ALA A 136 13.83 14.05 25.30
N LEU A 137 13.24 14.30 24.11
CA LEU A 137 13.76 13.78 22.84
C LEU A 137 15.07 14.43 22.41
N GLU A 138 15.34 15.67 22.85
CA GLU A 138 16.58 16.39 22.51
C GLU A 138 17.84 15.71 23.07
N LYS A 139 17.67 14.86 24.10
CA LYS A 139 18.75 14.10 24.74
C LYS A 139 18.85 12.66 24.22
N CYS A 140 17.94 12.24 23.35
CA CYS A 140 17.92 10.88 22.82
C CYS A 140 18.99 10.70 21.75
N ARG A 141 19.77 9.64 21.88
CA ARG A 141 20.78 9.23 20.91
C ARG A 141 20.31 8.15 19.97
N LYS A 142 19.32 7.35 20.38
CA LYS A 142 18.75 6.26 19.56
C LYS A 142 17.23 6.30 19.57
N PHE A 143 16.63 5.88 18.46
CA PHE A 143 15.19 5.84 18.30
C PHE A 143 14.76 4.53 17.65
N ILE A 144 13.81 3.84 18.28
CA ILE A 144 13.15 2.66 17.73
C ILE A 144 11.66 2.97 17.58
N GLY A 145 11.08 2.71 16.42
CA GLY A 145 9.66 2.96 16.20
C GLY A 145 8.97 1.83 15.44
N PHE A 146 7.79 1.43 15.92
CA PHE A 146 6.89 0.51 15.21
C PHE A 146 5.63 1.20 14.75
N GLU A 147 5.26 0.95 13.50
CA GLU A 147 3.98 1.33 12.92
C GLU A 147 3.14 0.09 12.68
N ILE A 148 1.97 0.02 13.29
CA ILE A 148 1.09 -1.14 13.25
C ILE A 148 -0.21 -0.75 12.56
N PHE A 149 -0.38 -1.20 11.33
CA PHE A 149 -1.59 -1.00 10.52
C PHE A 149 -2.65 -2.03 10.91
N LEU A 150 -3.62 -1.59 11.70
CA LEU A 150 -4.81 -2.37 12.08
C LEU A 150 -5.91 -2.30 11.00
N ASP A 151 -5.95 -1.19 10.25
CA ASP A 151 -6.74 -1.02 9.04
C ASP A 151 -5.79 -0.97 7.83
N TRP A 152 -5.82 -1.99 6.98
CA TRP A 152 -4.96 -2.09 5.80
C TRP A 152 -5.69 -2.71 4.60
N ASP A 153 -5.11 -2.57 3.41
CA ASP A 153 -5.49 -3.31 2.20
C ASP A 153 -4.27 -3.48 1.27
N GLU A 154 -4.46 -4.14 0.13
CA GLU A 154 -3.38 -4.29 -0.86
C GLU A 154 -2.82 -2.95 -1.37
N GLU A 155 -3.61 -1.87 -1.36
CA GLU A 155 -3.14 -0.56 -1.80
C GLU A 155 -2.17 0.05 -0.78
N VAL A 156 -2.45 -0.09 0.52
CA VAL A 156 -1.53 0.28 1.62
C VAL A 156 -0.19 -0.43 1.46
N LEU A 157 -0.21 -1.74 1.21
CA LEU A 157 1.02 -2.53 1.02
C LEU A 157 1.83 -2.11 -0.20
N ARG A 158 1.18 -1.59 -1.25
CA ARG A 158 1.87 -1.07 -2.44
C ARG A 158 2.47 0.31 -2.23
N LYS A 159 1.85 1.13 -1.38
CA LYS A 159 2.31 2.50 -1.07
C LYS A 159 3.54 2.53 -0.16
N LEU A 160 3.80 1.45 0.58
CA LEU A 160 4.90 1.35 1.54
C LEU A 160 5.91 0.29 1.07
N PRO A 161 6.79 0.56 0.09
CA PRO A 161 7.76 -0.44 -0.37
C PRO A 161 8.84 -0.77 0.67
N ASP A 162 9.19 0.20 1.53
CA ASP A 162 10.27 0.10 2.53
C ASP A 162 9.69 0.14 3.95
N PHE A 163 9.19 -1.01 4.41
CA PHE A 163 8.59 -1.16 5.74
C PHE A 163 9.63 -1.20 6.87
N CYS A 164 10.90 -1.42 6.56
CA CYS A 164 12.02 -1.28 7.50
C CYS A 164 12.90 -0.12 7.06
N ILE A 165 13.11 0.85 7.95
CA ILE A 165 14.03 1.98 7.75
C ILE A 165 15.07 1.91 8.85
N GLN A 166 16.34 1.79 8.45
CA GLN A 166 17.45 1.70 9.39
C GLN A 166 18.54 2.72 9.05
N GLY A 167 18.83 3.60 10.00
CA GLY A 167 19.96 4.52 9.98
C GLY A 167 21.08 4.08 10.93
N GLU A 168 21.96 5.02 11.28
CA GLU A 168 23.00 4.79 12.30
C GLU A 168 22.41 4.67 13.72
N ASN A 169 21.39 5.49 14.01
CA ASN A 169 20.79 5.63 15.33
C ASN A 169 19.26 5.47 15.35
N VAL A 170 18.68 5.12 14.20
CA VAL A 170 17.24 4.98 14.01
C VAL A 170 16.96 3.60 13.47
N TYR A 171 15.97 2.93 14.06
CA TYR A 171 15.32 1.78 13.46
C TYR A 171 13.81 2.00 13.47
N TYR A 172 13.19 1.82 12.31
CA TYR A 172 11.75 1.88 12.16
C TYR A 172 11.26 0.65 11.43
N ALA A 173 10.22 0.00 11.95
CA ALA A 173 9.58 -1.11 11.28
C ALA A 173 8.07 -0.89 11.23
N ALA A 174 7.46 -1.23 10.11
CA ALA A 174 6.04 -1.18 9.92
C ALA A 174 5.47 -2.58 9.68
N PHE A 175 4.31 -2.81 10.28
CA PHE A 175 3.63 -4.09 10.39
C PHE A 175 2.19 -3.91 9.97
N TYR A 176 1.61 -4.91 9.32
CA TYR A 176 0.16 -4.97 9.18
C TYR A 176 -0.39 -6.12 10.03
N TYR A 177 -1.57 -5.90 10.59
CA TYR A 177 -2.24 -6.87 11.43
C TYR A 177 -3.21 -7.71 10.61
N ASP A 178 -2.97 -9.01 10.59
CA ASP A 178 -3.87 -9.99 9.98
C ASP A 178 -4.38 -10.95 11.06
N GLN A 179 -5.61 -10.71 11.49
CA GLN A 179 -6.39 -11.47 12.48
C GLN A 179 -5.77 -11.63 13.87
N THR A 180 -4.62 -12.30 13.99
CA THR A 180 -3.89 -12.57 15.24
C THR A 180 -2.38 -12.38 15.08
N VAL A 181 -1.92 -12.03 13.87
CA VAL A 181 -0.50 -11.98 13.51
C VAL A 181 -0.15 -10.59 12.99
N LEU A 182 0.91 -10.01 13.53
CA LEU A 182 1.61 -8.90 12.90
C LEU A 182 2.61 -9.42 11.90
N ILE A 183 2.52 -8.91 10.69
CA ILE A 183 3.41 -9.28 9.61
C ILE A 183 4.24 -8.05 9.27
N CYS A 184 5.56 -8.19 9.37
CA CYS A 184 6.52 -7.23 8.83
C CYS A 184 6.93 -7.69 7.43
N PRO A 185 6.35 -7.12 6.37
CA PRO A 185 6.87 -7.31 5.02
C PRO A 185 8.25 -6.65 4.90
N ASN A 186 9.18 -7.23 4.14
CA ASN A 186 10.53 -6.68 3.97
C ASN A 186 11.31 -6.52 5.29
N HIS A 187 11.16 -7.48 6.21
CA HIS A 187 11.87 -7.41 7.48
C HIS A 187 13.39 -7.38 7.27
N GLU A 188 14.04 -6.37 7.86
CA GLU A 188 15.50 -6.27 7.98
C GLU A 188 15.85 -6.33 9.47
N ASP A 189 16.77 -7.20 9.85
CA ASP A 189 17.20 -7.28 11.24
C ASP A 189 17.90 -5.99 11.68
N ALA A 190 17.59 -5.56 12.90
CA ALA A 190 18.24 -4.41 13.49
C ALA A 190 19.75 -4.68 13.67
N LYS A 191 20.58 -3.70 13.30
CA LYS A 191 22.05 -3.74 13.51
C LYS A 191 22.37 -3.98 14.98
N GLU A 192 23.53 -4.56 15.27
CA GLU A 192 23.94 -4.95 16.64
C GLU A 192 23.72 -3.85 17.70
N GLY A 193 23.95 -2.57 17.36
CA GLY A 193 23.75 -1.45 18.29
C GLY A 193 22.28 -1.08 18.57
N LEU A 194 21.34 -1.54 17.75
CA LEU A 194 19.89 -1.26 17.83
C LEU A 194 19.08 -2.52 18.19
N ALA A 195 19.61 -3.72 17.94
CA ALA A 195 18.95 -5.00 18.22
C ALA A 195 18.46 -5.16 19.66
N PRO A 196 19.21 -4.77 20.72
CA PRO A 196 18.70 -4.86 22.09
C PRO A 196 17.47 -3.97 22.33
N LEU A 197 17.44 -2.79 21.71
CA LEU A 197 16.33 -1.84 21.84
C LEU A 197 15.11 -2.32 21.03
N PHE A 198 15.34 -2.88 19.83
CA PHE A 198 14.32 -3.54 19.03
C PHE A 198 13.67 -4.69 19.82
N ASN A 199 14.47 -5.60 20.37
CA ASN A 199 13.98 -6.73 21.18
C ASN A 199 13.26 -6.26 22.45
N GLY A 200 13.71 -5.15 23.06
CA GLY A 200 12.99 -4.51 24.16
C GLY A 200 11.59 -4.07 23.76
N LEU A 201 11.42 -3.42 22.61
CA LEU A 201 10.12 -2.98 22.12
C LEU A 201 9.21 -4.15 21.72
N VAL A 202 9.77 -5.20 21.10
CA VAL A 202 9.07 -6.47 20.83
C VAL A 202 8.56 -7.08 22.15
N GLY A 203 9.40 -7.07 23.20
CA GLY A 203 9.04 -7.54 24.54
C GLY A 203 7.93 -6.72 25.21
N ASP A 204 8.02 -5.39 25.16
CA ASP A 204 6.97 -4.47 25.67
C ASP A 204 5.61 -4.77 25.01
N LEU A 205 5.62 -5.06 23.71
CA LEU A 205 4.44 -5.39 22.92
C LEU A 205 4.01 -6.86 23.05
N LYS A 206 4.78 -7.70 23.75
CA LYS A 206 4.59 -9.15 23.87
C LYS A 206 4.42 -9.83 22.50
N MET A 207 5.25 -9.42 21.56
CA MET A 207 5.28 -9.98 20.21
C MET A 207 6.06 -11.29 20.23
N GLU A 208 5.36 -12.40 20.05
CA GLU A 208 6.00 -13.73 20.01
C GLU A 208 6.28 -14.12 18.56
N GLU A 209 7.56 -14.28 18.21
CA GLU A 209 7.95 -14.64 16.84
C GLU A 209 7.40 -16.02 16.47
N GLN A 210 6.65 -16.07 15.37
CA GLN A 210 6.13 -17.31 14.83
C GLN A 210 7.20 -17.90 13.92
N SER A 211 7.94 -18.90 14.42
CA SER A 211 8.86 -19.65 13.57
C SER A 211 8.08 -20.33 12.44
N GLU A 212 8.56 -20.19 11.20
CA GLU A 212 8.03 -20.98 10.09
C GLU A 212 8.29 -22.46 10.41
N SER A 213 7.27 -23.17 10.89
CA SER A 213 7.28 -24.62 10.80
C SER A 213 7.29 -24.95 9.31
N SER A 214 8.39 -25.58 8.90
CA SER A 214 8.69 -26.00 7.54
C SER A 214 7.50 -26.79 6.99
N PHE A 215 6.82 -26.23 5.98
CA PHE A 215 5.91 -26.96 5.11
C PHE A 215 6.63 -27.36 3.83
#